data_AF-A0A0V0R806-F1
#
_entry.id   AF-A0A0V0R806-F1
#
_cell.length_a   1.000
_cell.length_b   1.000
_cell.length_c   1.000
_cell.angle_alpha   90.00
_cell.angle_beta   90.00
_cell.angle_gamma   90.00
#
_symmetry.space_group_name_H-M   'P 1'
#
loop_
_entity.id
_entity.type
_entity.pdbx_description
1 polymer ?
#
loop_
_entity_poly.entity_id
_entity_poly.type
_entity_poly.pdbx_seq_one_letter_code
_entity_poly.pdbx_strand_id
1 'polypeptide(L)'
;MAFNQKQAGYLKDYINLEIKDAEKQIKQMNLKLKEKKLNSNRVRKKQENTRNIIEQKQFESEQQQKNKFNEEEFNYGEKKKSIHITKTYNVFWTQVKDDDNWKPESREGGSLVQQDRFLVLYGGIGKQFLDQVAYFDLMRFQWEKKTNPQIGEVQPDKGRRGMTTNIHKDKIIYFGGEKRYNDQLKIRQCYLDFKQYDFGKNQWSVLKLDQFSSMVIARRDHCTVNISSKYLFYYGGIDSNGKYITEPQILNLETLKNYNVELQVAQKSKAKIMPVAYFTMKAIFKSEFTLEKIYTPIQFKKYSIKQPVKEEGIYIFGGKNENGKANNYLHIIKPGQAPYIYDRLVPEGQPPEARYGHSMDYCHSLNSLVIYGGCNEDSSNVYFNDVHILDLQYLLWCKVEVQGPQFSGRAMHCSTLVDDKIFIFGGIQIK
;
A
#
# COMPACT_ATOMS: atom_id res chain seq x y z
N MET A 1 51.62 32.87 -66.70
CA MET A 1 50.66 34.00 -66.75
C MET A 1 50.94 34.91 -65.58
N ALA A 2 51.47 36.10 -65.84
CA ALA A 2 51.95 37.04 -64.82
C ALA A 2 50.79 37.82 -64.20
N PHE A 3 50.62 37.71 -62.87
CA PHE A 3 49.66 38.50 -62.09
C PHE A 3 50.20 39.93 -61.98
N ASN A 4 49.57 40.89 -62.68
CA ASN A 4 50.08 42.25 -62.80
C ASN A 4 49.74 43.06 -61.52
N GLN A 5 50.67 43.88 -61.01
CA GLN A 5 50.52 44.65 -59.76
C GLN A 5 49.22 45.47 -59.68
N LYS A 6 48.67 45.88 -60.83
CA LYS A 6 47.36 46.55 -60.93
C LYS A 6 46.20 45.67 -60.46
N GLN A 7 46.19 44.38 -60.80
CA GLN A 7 45.13 43.43 -60.39
C GLN A 7 45.19 43.13 -58.88
N ALA A 8 46.38 43.10 -58.29
CA ALA A 8 46.55 42.98 -56.84
C ALA A 8 46.00 44.21 -56.08
N GLY A 9 46.14 45.41 -56.64
CA GLY A 9 45.52 46.64 -56.11
C GLY A 9 43.99 46.56 -56.09
N TYR A 10 43.38 46.20 -57.21
CA TYR A 10 41.91 46.06 -57.30
C TYR A 10 41.36 44.99 -56.36
N LEU A 11 42.06 43.86 -56.21
CA LEU A 11 41.64 42.80 -55.29
C LEU A 11 41.74 43.28 -53.83
N LYS A 12 42.78 44.05 -53.48
CA LYS A 12 42.95 44.61 -52.14
C LYS A 12 41.88 45.65 -51.82
N ASP A 13 41.52 46.49 -52.78
CA ASP A 13 40.45 47.48 -52.61
C ASP A 13 39.07 46.82 -52.51
N TYR A 14 38.82 45.77 -53.29
CA TYR A 14 37.60 44.97 -53.22
C TYR A 14 37.45 44.29 -51.84
N ILE A 15 38.52 43.63 -51.36
CA ILE A 15 38.54 43.00 -50.03
C ILE A 15 38.33 44.04 -48.92
N ASN A 16 38.95 45.20 -49.02
CA ASN A 16 38.76 46.29 -48.03
C ASN A 16 37.32 46.83 -48.03
N LEU A 17 36.65 46.84 -49.19
CA LEU A 17 35.25 47.24 -49.28
C LEU A 17 34.32 46.19 -48.63
N GLU A 18 34.55 44.91 -48.89
CA GLU A 18 33.78 43.83 -48.26
C GLU A 18 33.98 43.79 -46.73
N ILE A 19 35.21 44.02 -46.25
CA ILE A 19 35.49 44.12 -44.80
C ILE A 19 34.70 45.27 -44.18
N LYS A 20 34.69 46.46 -44.80
CA LYS A 20 33.92 47.61 -44.31
C LYS A 20 32.42 47.34 -44.27
N ASP A 21 31.89 46.64 -45.28
CA ASP A 21 30.47 46.32 -45.32
C ASP A 21 30.08 45.27 -44.28
N ALA A 22 30.94 44.26 -44.06
CA ALA A 22 30.80 43.28 -42.98
C ALA A 22 30.84 43.94 -41.59
N GLU A 23 31.77 44.88 -41.35
CA GLU A 23 31.83 45.65 -40.10
C GLU A 23 30.56 46.46 -39.86
N LYS A 24 29.98 47.05 -40.91
CA LYS A 24 28.72 47.80 -40.84
C LYS A 24 27.54 46.89 -40.50
N GLN A 25 27.49 45.70 -41.10
CA GLN A 25 26.47 44.69 -40.80
C GLN A 25 26.58 44.16 -39.36
N ILE A 26 27.79 43.88 -38.88
CA ILE A 26 28.05 43.46 -37.49
C ILE A 26 27.61 44.57 -36.51
N LYS A 27 27.90 45.83 -36.81
CA LYS A 27 27.48 46.97 -35.98
C LYS A 27 25.95 47.10 -35.90
N GLN A 28 25.24 46.91 -37.01
CA GLN A 28 23.77 46.88 -37.04
C GLN A 28 23.19 45.67 -36.27
N MET A 29 23.82 44.50 -36.38
CA MET A 29 23.42 43.31 -35.63
C MET A 29 23.55 43.52 -34.12
N ASN A 30 24.66 44.13 -33.69
CA ASN A 30 24.92 44.45 -32.28
C ASN A 30 23.94 45.49 -31.72
N LEU A 31 23.52 46.47 -32.53
CA LEU A 31 22.46 47.41 -32.17
C LEU A 31 21.11 46.69 -31.97
N LYS A 32 20.71 45.81 -32.90
CA LYS A 32 19.49 45.00 -32.78
C LYS A 32 19.52 44.06 -31.56
N LEU A 33 20.70 43.50 -31.23
CA LEU A 33 20.90 42.67 -30.04
C LEU A 33 20.78 43.49 -28.74
N LYS A 34 21.28 44.73 -28.71
CA LYS A 34 21.10 45.65 -27.57
C LYS A 34 19.63 46.02 -27.37
N GLU A 35 18.89 46.32 -28.44
CA GLU A 35 17.45 46.61 -28.37
C GLU A 35 16.63 45.41 -27.87
N LYS A 36 16.92 44.19 -28.34
CA LYS A 36 16.28 42.96 -27.84
C LYS A 36 16.56 42.73 -26.34
N LYS A 37 17.79 42.95 -25.87
CA LYS A 37 18.13 42.86 -24.44
C LYS A 37 17.44 43.94 -23.60
N LEU A 38 17.30 45.17 -24.14
CA LEU A 38 16.58 46.25 -23.46
C LEU A 38 15.09 45.93 -23.31
N ASN A 39 14.47 45.40 -24.37
CA ASN A 39 13.07 44.97 -24.35
C ASN A 39 12.83 43.75 -23.46
N SER A 40 13.74 42.76 -23.43
CA SER A 40 13.63 41.63 -22.50
C SER A 40 13.71 42.06 -21.04
N ASN A 41 14.56 43.04 -20.72
CA ASN A 41 14.68 43.58 -19.36
C ASN A 41 13.45 44.42 -18.96
N ARG A 42 12.84 45.16 -19.90
CA ARG A 42 11.55 45.84 -19.67
C ARG A 42 10.40 44.85 -19.44
N VAL A 43 10.37 43.74 -20.18
CA VAL A 43 9.37 42.68 -20.00
C VAL A 43 9.57 41.95 -18.66
N ARG A 44 10.81 41.63 -18.28
CA ARG A 44 11.12 41.06 -16.95
C ARG A 44 10.72 41.98 -15.80
N LYS A 45 11.05 43.28 -15.88
CA LYS A 45 10.60 44.27 -14.87
C LYS A 45 9.07 44.39 -14.79
N LYS A 46 8.36 44.31 -15.93
CA LYS A 46 6.89 44.26 -15.93
C LYS A 46 6.37 42.98 -15.30
N GLN A 47 6.98 41.82 -15.57
CA GLN A 47 6.58 40.53 -14.99
C GLN A 47 6.86 40.45 -13.48
N GLU A 48 7.98 41.01 -13.01
CA GLU A 48 8.30 41.14 -11.58
C GLU A 48 7.33 42.09 -10.87
N ASN A 49 7.02 43.26 -11.45
CA ASN A 49 6.01 44.15 -10.88
C ASN A 49 4.62 43.49 -10.82
N THR A 50 4.22 42.74 -11.86
CA THR A 50 2.94 42.01 -11.84
C THR A 50 2.95 40.89 -10.80
N ARG A 51 4.06 40.17 -10.62
CA ARG A 51 4.20 39.16 -9.54
C ARG A 51 4.12 39.79 -8.16
N ASN A 52 4.82 40.88 -7.91
CA ASN A 52 4.79 41.57 -6.63
C ASN A 52 3.37 42.09 -6.30
N ILE A 53 2.63 42.58 -7.30
CA ILE A 53 1.22 42.99 -7.12
C ILE A 53 0.32 41.79 -6.80
N ILE A 54 0.56 40.62 -7.42
CA ILE A 54 -0.20 39.40 -7.14
C ILE A 54 0.11 38.89 -5.73
N GLU A 55 1.39 38.84 -5.34
CA GLU A 55 1.82 38.42 -4.00
C GLU A 55 1.29 39.38 -2.91
N GLN A 56 1.28 40.69 -3.17
CA GLN A 56 0.72 41.68 -2.24
C GLN A 56 -0.80 41.53 -2.11
N LYS A 57 -1.53 41.28 -3.21
CA LYS A 57 -2.97 40.99 -3.16
C LYS A 57 -3.29 39.65 -2.50
N GLN A 58 -2.44 38.64 -2.68
CA GLN A 58 -2.56 37.36 -1.97
C GLN A 58 -2.33 37.56 -0.47
N PHE A 59 -1.30 38.29 -0.07
CA PHE A 59 -1.03 38.63 1.32
C PHE A 59 -2.15 39.46 1.95
N GLU A 60 -2.71 40.44 1.24
CA GLU A 60 -3.88 41.22 1.70
C GLU A 60 -5.13 40.34 1.82
N SER A 61 -5.33 39.38 0.92
CA SER A 61 -6.44 38.41 1.01
C SER A 61 -6.28 37.42 2.18
N GLU A 62 -5.05 36.99 2.46
CA GLU A 62 -4.71 36.13 3.60
C GLU A 62 -4.84 36.88 4.92
N GLN A 63 -4.50 38.18 4.96
CA GLN A 63 -4.71 39.07 6.10
C GLN A 63 -6.20 39.34 6.33
N GLN A 64 -7.00 39.53 5.28
CA GLN A 64 -8.46 39.67 5.40
C GLN A 64 -9.14 38.35 5.82
N GLN A 65 -8.65 37.19 5.38
CA GLN A 65 -9.09 35.89 5.88
C GLN A 65 -8.67 35.65 7.33
N LYS A 66 -7.45 36.04 7.73
CA LYS A 66 -7.00 35.98 9.13
C LYS A 66 -7.77 36.93 10.03
N ASN A 67 -8.11 38.13 9.56
CA ASN A 67 -8.90 39.08 10.35
C ASN A 67 -10.37 38.62 10.48
N LYS A 68 -10.94 37.97 9.45
CA LYS A 68 -12.23 37.26 9.60
C LYS A 68 -12.16 36.06 10.55
N PHE A 69 -11.06 35.30 10.53
CA PHE A 69 -10.82 34.21 11.50
C PHE A 69 -10.66 34.74 12.93
N ASN A 70 -9.98 35.87 13.12
CA ASN A 70 -9.75 36.47 14.44
C ASN A 70 -11.00 37.15 15.01
N GLU A 71 -11.88 37.72 14.17
CA GLU A 71 -13.19 38.25 14.61
C GLU A 71 -14.19 37.12 14.95
N GLU A 72 -14.08 35.94 14.32
CA GLU A 72 -14.85 34.75 14.70
C GLU A 72 -14.28 34.04 15.95
N GLU A 73 -12.97 34.16 16.24
CA GLU A 73 -12.33 33.58 17.44
C GLU A 73 -12.68 34.31 18.76
N PHE A 74 -13.14 35.57 18.73
CA PHE A 74 -13.49 36.32 19.95
C PHE A 74 -14.91 36.04 20.49
N ASN A 75 -15.71 35.20 19.82
CA ASN A 75 -16.97 34.67 20.35
C ASN A 75 -16.93 33.16 20.65
N TYR A 76 -15.76 32.54 20.57
CA TYR A 76 -15.56 31.12 20.90
C TYR A 76 -15.08 30.87 22.34
N GLY A 77 -15.49 31.77 23.24
CA GLY A 77 -15.27 31.66 24.67
C GLY A 77 -16.40 30.96 25.42
N GLU A 78 -17.23 30.12 24.80
CA GLU A 78 -18.13 29.21 25.53
C GLU A 78 -18.71 28.10 24.63
N LYS A 79 -18.49 26.84 25.04
CA LYS A 79 -19.03 25.56 24.50
C LYS A 79 -18.40 25.02 23.21
N LYS A 80 -17.35 24.19 23.37
CA LYS A 80 -17.01 23.10 22.45
C LYS A 80 -18.23 22.18 22.28
N LYS A 81 -19.06 22.41 21.26
CA LYS A 81 -19.96 21.39 20.73
C LYS A 81 -19.14 20.48 19.83
N SER A 82 -18.79 19.29 20.34
CA SER A 82 -18.31 18.19 19.51
C SER A 82 -19.38 17.90 18.45
N ILE A 83 -19.08 18.20 17.18
CA ILE A 83 -19.92 17.73 16.08
C ILE A 83 -19.70 16.21 16.00
N HIS A 84 -20.57 15.44 16.64
CA HIS A 84 -20.61 13.99 16.46
C HIS A 84 -21.15 13.71 15.07
N ILE A 85 -20.26 13.49 14.11
CA ILE A 85 -20.64 12.91 12.82
C ILE A 85 -21.00 11.44 13.10
N THR A 86 -22.27 11.17 13.38
CA THR A 86 -22.77 9.82 13.57
C THR A 86 -23.02 9.19 12.20
N LYS A 87 -21.98 8.61 11.60
CA LYS A 87 -22.14 7.72 10.45
C LYS A 87 -22.66 6.38 10.98
N THR A 88 -23.90 6.04 10.66
CA THR A 88 -24.51 4.76 11.02
C THR A 88 -24.09 3.70 10.01
N TYR A 89 -23.58 2.57 10.50
CA TYR A 89 -23.20 1.43 9.69
C TYR A 89 -24.16 0.28 9.94
N ASN A 90 -24.81 -0.19 8.87
CA ASN A 90 -25.63 -1.40 8.92
C ASN A 90 -24.76 -2.58 8.49
N VAL A 91 -24.28 -3.34 9.46
CA VAL A 91 -23.44 -4.52 9.21
C VAL A 91 -24.23 -5.77 9.55
N PHE A 92 -24.29 -6.69 8.60
CA PHE A 92 -24.99 -7.95 8.73
C PHE A 92 -24.00 -9.11 8.70
N TRP A 93 -24.12 -10.01 9.66
CA TRP A 93 -23.44 -11.29 9.64
C TRP A 93 -24.33 -12.34 9.00
N THR A 94 -23.75 -13.16 8.13
CA THR A 94 -24.43 -14.33 7.58
C THR A 94 -23.43 -15.45 7.45
N GLN A 95 -23.77 -16.61 8.02
CA GLN A 95 -23.01 -17.81 7.77
C GLN A 95 -23.37 -18.33 6.38
N VAL A 96 -22.37 -18.40 5.50
CA VAL A 96 -22.51 -19.12 4.24
C VAL A 96 -22.73 -20.60 4.58
N LYS A 97 -23.87 -21.16 4.15
CA LYS A 97 -24.15 -22.57 4.37
C LYS A 97 -23.14 -23.40 3.60
N ASP A 98 -22.57 -24.39 4.27
CA ASP A 98 -21.70 -25.35 3.61
C ASP A 98 -22.50 -26.16 2.59
N ASP A 99 -21.86 -26.50 1.48
CA ASP A 99 -22.38 -27.51 0.56
C ASP A 99 -22.19 -28.90 1.19
N ASP A 100 -23.19 -29.78 1.03
CA ASP A 100 -23.11 -31.18 1.45
C ASP A 100 -22.09 -31.98 0.62
N ASN A 101 -21.74 -31.50 -0.59
CA ASN A 101 -20.81 -32.18 -1.49
C ASN A 101 -19.37 -32.21 -0.95
N TRP A 102 -18.76 -31.03 -0.80
CA TRP A 102 -17.37 -30.92 -0.39
C TRP A 102 -17.04 -29.52 0.15
N LYS A 103 -16.16 -29.46 1.15
CA LYS A 103 -15.58 -28.21 1.65
C LYS A 103 -14.14 -28.40 2.10
N PRO A 104 -13.30 -27.35 2.08
CA PRO A 104 -11.94 -27.41 2.60
C PRO A 104 -11.91 -27.67 4.11
N GLU A 105 -10.86 -28.35 4.57
CA GLU A 105 -10.59 -28.52 6.01
C GLU A 105 -10.46 -27.15 6.70
N SER A 106 -10.99 -27.06 7.93
CA SER A 106 -10.77 -25.92 8.82
C SER A 106 -9.26 -25.71 9.03
N ARG A 107 -8.84 -24.45 9.08
CA ARG A 107 -7.43 -24.09 9.14
C ARG A 107 -7.20 -22.71 9.74
N GLU A 108 -6.03 -22.54 10.33
CA GLU A 108 -5.52 -21.26 10.79
C GLU A 108 -4.27 -20.83 9.99
N GLY A 109 -4.03 -19.52 9.92
CA GLY A 109 -2.86 -18.95 9.26
C GLY A 109 -2.75 -19.28 7.77
N GLY A 110 -3.89 -19.55 7.13
CA GLY A 110 -4.03 -19.63 5.68
C GLY A 110 -4.22 -18.25 5.05
N SER A 111 -4.37 -18.22 3.73
CA SER A 111 -4.65 -16.98 3.00
C SER A 111 -5.84 -17.16 2.06
N LEU A 112 -6.65 -16.11 1.95
CA LEU A 112 -7.81 -16.04 1.08
C LEU A 112 -7.68 -14.80 0.19
N VAL A 113 -7.78 -14.98 -1.12
CA VAL A 113 -7.72 -13.89 -2.09
C VAL A 113 -8.82 -14.04 -3.12
N GLN A 114 -9.35 -12.93 -3.62
CA GLN A 114 -10.28 -12.95 -4.74
C GLN A 114 -9.53 -12.97 -6.07
N GLN A 115 -9.84 -13.94 -6.93
CA GLN A 115 -9.50 -13.95 -8.35
C GLN A 115 -10.79 -14.13 -9.16
N ASP A 116 -11.19 -13.08 -9.90
CA ASP A 116 -12.39 -13.06 -10.73
C ASP A 116 -13.65 -13.43 -9.93
N ARG A 117 -14.34 -14.49 -10.34
CA ARG A 117 -15.53 -15.05 -9.67
C ARG A 117 -15.19 -15.99 -8.51
N PHE A 118 -13.92 -16.24 -8.23
CA PHE A 118 -13.50 -17.22 -7.23
C PHE A 118 -12.83 -16.54 -6.04
N LEU A 119 -13.11 -17.03 -4.83
CA LEU A 119 -12.18 -16.90 -3.73
C LEU A 119 -11.23 -18.08 -3.76
N VAL A 120 -9.95 -17.81 -3.63
CA VAL A 120 -8.90 -18.83 -3.66
C VAL A 120 -8.27 -18.92 -2.29
N LEU A 121 -8.44 -20.07 -1.67
CA LEU A 121 -7.91 -20.41 -0.36
C LEU A 121 -6.65 -21.26 -0.52
N TYR A 122 -5.56 -20.84 0.10
CA TYR A 122 -4.31 -21.58 0.08
C TYR A 122 -3.62 -21.62 1.44
N GLY A 123 -2.97 -22.75 1.69
CA GLY A 123 -2.24 -23.13 2.88
C GLY A 123 -2.96 -22.93 4.19
N GLY A 124 -2.21 -22.67 5.25
CA GLY A 124 -2.65 -22.78 6.64
C GLY A 124 -2.39 -24.18 7.22
N ILE A 125 -2.78 -24.35 8.47
CA ILE A 125 -2.65 -25.61 9.21
C ILE A 125 -4.01 -26.04 9.78
N GLY A 126 -4.38 -27.29 9.53
CA GLY A 126 -5.46 -28.01 10.21
C GLY A 126 -4.86 -29.11 11.08
N LYS A 127 -5.26 -30.37 10.88
CA LYS A 127 -4.51 -31.53 11.43
C LYS A 127 -3.08 -31.61 10.92
N GLN A 128 -2.85 -31.07 9.73
CA GLN A 128 -1.55 -30.96 9.08
C GLN A 128 -1.47 -29.66 8.30
N PHE A 129 -0.27 -29.33 7.82
CA PHE A 129 -0.13 -28.29 6.82
C PHE A 129 -0.89 -28.66 5.55
N LEU A 130 -1.57 -27.68 4.98
CA LEU A 130 -2.42 -27.84 3.83
C LEU A 130 -1.70 -27.25 2.61
N ASP A 131 -1.64 -27.98 1.51
CA ASP A 131 -1.10 -27.56 0.22
C ASP A 131 -2.18 -27.44 -0.86
N GLN A 132 -3.41 -27.82 -0.52
CA GLN A 132 -4.53 -27.76 -1.43
C GLN A 132 -4.91 -26.30 -1.72
N VAL A 133 -5.04 -25.98 -3.00
CA VAL A 133 -5.73 -24.78 -3.49
C VAL A 133 -7.21 -25.11 -3.59
N ALA A 134 -8.04 -24.40 -2.80
CA ALA A 134 -9.50 -24.54 -2.83
C ALA A 134 -10.13 -23.28 -3.43
N TYR A 135 -11.21 -23.47 -4.18
CA TYR A 135 -11.91 -22.38 -4.87
C TYR A 135 -13.32 -22.28 -4.31
N PHE A 136 -13.76 -21.07 -3.99
CA PHE A 136 -15.15 -20.79 -3.65
C PHE A 136 -15.76 -19.96 -4.77
N ASP A 137 -16.75 -20.50 -5.48
CA ASP A 137 -17.44 -19.82 -6.56
C ASP A 137 -18.44 -18.81 -6.01
N LEU A 138 -18.18 -17.52 -6.21
CA LEU A 138 -19.01 -16.42 -5.72
C LEU A 138 -20.38 -16.35 -6.42
N MET A 139 -20.56 -16.97 -7.58
CA MET A 139 -21.87 -17.00 -8.25
C MET A 139 -22.76 -18.12 -7.72
N ARG A 140 -22.16 -19.28 -7.39
CA ARG A 140 -22.87 -20.46 -6.89
C ARG A 140 -22.92 -20.52 -5.37
N PHE A 141 -22.05 -19.76 -4.69
CA PHE A 141 -21.78 -19.85 -3.26
C PHE A 141 -21.38 -21.28 -2.83
N GLN A 142 -20.51 -21.92 -3.61
CA GLN A 142 -20.10 -23.32 -3.40
C GLN A 142 -18.59 -23.49 -3.50
N TRP A 143 -18.06 -24.45 -2.74
CA TRP A 143 -16.67 -24.86 -2.84
C TRP A 143 -16.47 -25.82 -4.01
N GLU A 144 -15.44 -25.55 -4.80
CA GLU A 144 -15.00 -26.40 -5.90
C GLU A 144 -13.60 -26.92 -5.60
N LYS A 145 -13.46 -28.26 -5.66
CA LYS A 145 -12.17 -28.90 -5.72
C LYS A 145 -11.72 -28.92 -7.18
N LYS A 146 -10.75 -28.08 -7.53
CA LYS A 146 -10.02 -28.26 -8.79
C LYS A 146 -9.00 -29.38 -8.63
N THR A 147 -8.64 -30.02 -9.75
CA THR A 147 -7.51 -30.95 -9.78
C THR A 147 -6.29 -30.30 -9.16
N ASN A 148 -5.51 -31.08 -8.41
CA ASN A 148 -4.30 -30.56 -7.80
C ASN A 148 -3.46 -29.88 -8.90
N PRO A 149 -2.94 -28.68 -8.63
CA PRO A 149 -2.05 -27.98 -9.55
C PRO A 149 -1.00 -28.92 -10.12
N GLN A 150 -0.76 -28.81 -11.43
CA GLN A 150 0.42 -29.45 -11.99
C GLN A 150 1.64 -28.83 -11.33
N ILE A 151 2.44 -29.70 -10.75
CA ILE A 151 3.73 -29.31 -10.23
C ILE A 151 4.59 -29.04 -11.48
N GLY A 152 5.15 -27.83 -11.59
CA GLY A 152 6.20 -27.56 -12.58
C GLY A 152 7.49 -28.34 -12.24
N GLU A 153 8.66 -27.79 -12.55
CA GLU A 153 9.94 -28.44 -12.22
C GLU A 153 10.18 -28.61 -10.69
N VAL A 154 9.35 -28.02 -9.82
CA VAL A 154 9.56 -28.00 -8.36
C VAL A 154 8.28 -28.37 -7.61
N GLN A 155 8.33 -29.45 -6.80
CA GLN A 155 7.25 -29.79 -5.87
C GLN A 155 6.98 -28.63 -4.90
N PRO A 156 5.74 -28.11 -4.79
CA PRO A 156 5.37 -27.30 -3.65
C PRO A 156 5.56 -28.14 -2.38
N ASP A 157 6.01 -27.49 -1.31
CA ASP A 157 6.09 -28.13 0.00
C ASP A 157 4.70 -28.66 0.41
N LYS A 158 4.66 -29.61 1.34
CA LYS A 158 3.42 -30.19 1.94
C LYS A 158 2.64 -29.17 2.80
N GLY A 159 2.42 -27.98 2.27
CA GLY A 159 1.76 -26.85 2.88
C GLY A 159 2.66 -26.00 3.78
N ARG A 160 2.13 -24.85 4.18
CA ARG A 160 2.76 -23.90 5.12
C ARG A 160 1.69 -22.99 5.73
N ARG A 161 1.97 -22.41 6.90
CA ARG A 161 1.15 -21.36 7.54
C ARG A 161 1.93 -20.06 7.69
N GLY A 162 1.23 -18.97 8.00
CA GLY A 162 1.85 -17.67 8.28
C GLY A 162 2.58 -17.09 7.06
N MET A 163 2.25 -17.58 5.88
CA MET A 163 2.64 -16.99 4.60
C MET A 163 1.63 -15.90 4.26
N THR A 164 1.95 -15.11 3.24
CA THR A 164 1.01 -14.14 2.69
C THR A 164 0.84 -14.38 1.20
N THR A 165 -0.34 -14.06 0.66
CA THR A 165 -0.62 -14.18 -0.78
C THR A 165 -1.20 -12.88 -1.31
N ASN A 166 -0.84 -12.52 -2.54
CA ASN A 166 -1.40 -11.39 -3.27
C ASN A 166 -1.68 -11.79 -4.72
N ILE A 167 -2.66 -11.14 -5.32
CA ILE A 167 -2.93 -11.29 -6.75
C ILE A 167 -2.01 -10.34 -7.53
N HIS A 168 -1.41 -10.85 -8.61
CA HIS A 168 -0.73 -10.06 -9.62
C HIS A 168 -1.09 -10.61 -11.00
N LYS A 169 -1.86 -9.83 -11.77
CA LYS A 169 -2.46 -10.30 -13.03
C LYS A 169 -3.28 -11.57 -12.76
N ASP A 170 -3.16 -12.61 -13.58
CA ASP A 170 -3.87 -13.88 -13.41
C ASP A 170 -3.06 -14.90 -12.60
N LYS A 171 -2.38 -14.43 -11.54
CA LYS A 171 -1.52 -15.25 -10.71
C LYS A 171 -1.64 -14.91 -9.23
N ILE A 172 -1.51 -15.93 -8.39
CA ILE A 172 -1.19 -15.75 -6.97
C ILE A 172 0.32 -15.68 -6.84
N ILE A 173 0.81 -14.64 -6.16
CA ILE A 173 2.17 -14.59 -5.61
C ILE A 173 2.08 -14.88 -4.13
N TYR A 174 2.93 -15.76 -3.62
CA TYR A 174 3.03 -15.98 -2.18
C TYR A 174 4.48 -15.97 -1.70
N PHE A 175 4.64 -15.55 -0.45
CA PHE A 175 5.95 -15.36 0.18
C PHE A 175 5.94 -15.86 1.61
N GLY A 176 7.06 -16.47 2.01
CA GLY A 176 7.36 -16.83 3.38
C GLY A 176 6.46 -17.94 3.94
N GLY A 177 6.22 -17.87 5.25
CA GLY A 177 5.57 -18.90 6.05
C GLY A 177 6.55 -19.84 6.74
N GLU A 178 6.03 -20.78 7.51
CA GLU A 178 6.86 -21.71 8.30
C GLU A 178 6.69 -23.18 7.94
N LYS A 179 7.74 -23.95 8.24
CA LYS A 179 7.76 -25.41 8.27
C LYS A 179 7.25 -25.92 9.61
N ARG A 180 7.13 -27.25 9.72
CA ARG A 180 6.81 -27.89 11.00
C ARG A 180 7.94 -27.59 11.98
N TYR A 181 7.55 -27.41 13.25
CA TYR A 181 8.51 -27.30 14.33
C TYR A 181 9.39 -28.54 14.33
N ASN A 182 10.70 -28.33 14.36
CA ASN A 182 11.66 -29.40 14.50
C ASN A 182 11.98 -29.59 15.98
N ASP A 183 11.46 -30.65 16.59
CA ASP A 183 11.63 -30.92 18.02
C ASP A 183 13.09 -31.18 18.43
N GLN A 184 13.92 -31.70 17.52
CA GLN A 184 15.34 -31.97 17.78
C GLN A 184 16.16 -30.68 17.79
N LEU A 185 15.95 -29.83 16.79
CA LEU A 185 16.66 -28.57 16.64
C LEU A 185 16.02 -27.42 17.43
N LYS A 186 14.83 -27.62 17.99
CA LYS A 186 14.03 -26.62 18.70
C LYS A 186 13.76 -25.33 17.90
N ILE A 187 13.73 -25.43 16.56
CA ILE A 187 13.51 -24.30 15.65
C ILE A 187 12.23 -24.44 14.83
N ARG A 188 11.68 -23.28 14.44
CA ARG A 188 10.64 -23.16 13.40
C ARG A 188 11.29 -22.57 12.16
N GLN A 189 11.69 -23.42 11.21
CA GLN A 189 12.31 -22.93 9.99
C GLN A 189 11.30 -22.14 9.14
N CYS A 190 11.65 -20.92 8.79
CA CYS A 190 10.87 -20.08 7.89
C CYS A 190 11.31 -20.28 6.43
N TYR A 191 10.38 -20.04 5.52
CA TYR A 191 10.61 -20.03 4.09
C TYR A 191 11.06 -18.64 3.62
N LEU A 192 11.94 -18.61 2.62
CA LEU A 192 12.46 -17.39 1.97
C LEU A 192 11.99 -17.24 0.52
N ASP A 193 11.33 -18.26 0.00
CA ASP A 193 10.97 -18.35 -1.41
C ASP A 193 9.77 -17.46 -1.74
N PHE A 194 9.86 -16.83 -2.91
CA PHE A 194 8.70 -16.31 -3.62
C PHE A 194 8.27 -17.38 -4.62
N LYS A 195 7.01 -17.79 -4.56
CA LYS A 195 6.43 -18.68 -5.58
C LYS A 195 5.19 -18.05 -6.16
N GLN A 196 4.85 -18.50 -7.36
CA GLN A 196 3.63 -18.10 -8.04
C GLN A 196 2.81 -19.31 -8.48
N TYR A 197 1.49 -19.16 -8.46
CA TYR A 197 0.56 -20.06 -9.12
C TYR A 197 -0.14 -19.34 -10.25
N ASP A 198 -0.02 -19.90 -11.45
CA ASP A 198 -0.65 -19.39 -12.67
C ASP A 198 -1.99 -20.11 -12.87
N PHE A 199 -3.09 -19.36 -12.80
CA PHE A 199 -4.43 -19.92 -12.94
C PHE A 199 -4.70 -20.46 -14.34
N GLY A 200 -4.20 -19.77 -15.37
CA GLY A 200 -4.39 -20.17 -16.77
C GLY A 200 -3.66 -21.48 -17.10
N LYS A 201 -2.49 -21.69 -16.49
CA LYS A 201 -1.67 -22.91 -16.67
C LYS A 201 -1.95 -24.00 -15.65
N ASN A 202 -2.66 -23.69 -14.56
CA ASN A 202 -2.82 -24.58 -13.40
C ASN A 202 -1.46 -25.08 -12.87
N GLN A 203 -0.46 -24.19 -12.76
CA GLN A 203 0.93 -24.57 -12.50
C GLN A 203 1.62 -23.70 -11.45
N TRP A 204 2.36 -24.36 -10.54
CA TRP A 204 3.27 -23.69 -9.60
C TRP A 204 4.65 -23.45 -10.23
N SER A 205 5.26 -22.30 -9.91
CA SER A 205 6.66 -22.01 -10.23
C SER A 205 7.33 -21.13 -9.16
N VAL A 206 8.66 -21.20 -9.08
CA VAL A 206 9.46 -20.34 -8.19
C VAL A 206 9.78 -19.03 -8.92
N LEU A 207 9.61 -17.90 -8.24
CA LEU A 207 10.09 -16.61 -8.71
C LEU A 207 11.57 -16.47 -8.36
N LYS A 208 12.44 -16.64 -9.35
CA LYS A 208 13.88 -16.42 -9.20
C LYS A 208 14.14 -14.91 -9.22
N LEU A 209 14.64 -14.39 -8.11
CA LEU A 209 14.95 -12.98 -7.98
C LEU A 209 16.14 -12.59 -8.85
N ASP A 210 16.16 -11.33 -9.29
CA ASP A 210 17.29 -10.75 -10.02
C ASP A 210 18.58 -10.84 -9.19
N GLN A 211 19.72 -11.07 -9.85
CA GLN A 211 21.01 -11.27 -9.19
C GLN A 211 21.49 -10.05 -8.39
N PHE A 212 21.02 -8.85 -8.72
CA PHE A 212 21.33 -7.61 -8.00
C PHE A 212 20.30 -7.27 -6.92
N SER A 213 19.50 -8.24 -6.49
CA SER A 213 18.50 -8.09 -5.43
C SER A 213 19.15 -7.93 -4.05
N SER A 214 18.52 -7.10 -3.22
CA SER A 214 18.80 -7.05 -1.79
C SER A 214 18.45 -8.39 -1.13
N MET A 215 19.24 -8.80 -0.14
CA MET A 215 19.06 -10.08 0.56
C MET A 215 17.67 -10.19 1.21
N VAL A 216 16.97 -11.29 0.92
CA VAL A 216 15.65 -11.56 1.49
C VAL A 216 15.80 -12.36 2.79
N ILE A 217 15.07 -11.94 3.82
CA ILE A 217 15.02 -12.65 5.10
C ILE A 217 13.81 -13.58 5.11
N ALA A 218 14.07 -14.87 5.38
CA ALA A 218 13.04 -15.89 5.59
C ALA A 218 12.14 -15.50 6.76
N ARG A 219 10.81 -15.52 6.57
CA ARG A 219 9.89 -14.99 7.58
C ARG A 219 8.50 -15.63 7.57
N ARG A 220 7.84 -15.59 8.73
CA ARG A 220 6.43 -15.97 8.92
C ARG A 220 5.65 -14.88 9.63
N ASP A 221 4.32 -14.93 9.53
CA ASP A 221 3.37 -14.04 10.22
C ASP A 221 3.67 -12.56 9.97
N HIS A 222 4.20 -12.28 8.78
CA HIS A 222 4.45 -10.97 8.20
C HIS A 222 3.22 -10.53 7.39
N CYS A 223 3.25 -9.31 6.86
CA CYS A 223 2.24 -8.86 5.89
C CYS A 223 2.89 -8.44 4.57
N THR A 224 2.18 -8.69 3.47
CA THR A 224 2.48 -8.18 2.14
C THR A 224 1.28 -7.37 1.64
N VAL A 225 1.55 -6.31 0.86
CA VAL A 225 0.52 -5.54 0.15
C VAL A 225 1.04 -5.11 -1.21
N ASN A 226 0.16 -5.10 -2.20
CA ASN A 226 0.44 -4.41 -3.46
C ASN A 226 0.33 -2.90 -3.25
N ILE A 227 1.42 -2.16 -3.49
CA ILE A 227 1.39 -0.69 -3.47
C ILE A 227 1.16 -0.11 -4.87
N SER A 228 1.39 -0.91 -5.91
CA SER A 228 0.97 -0.66 -7.29
C SER A 228 0.80 -2.00 -8.01
N SER A 229 0.47 -1.97 -9.31
CA SER A 229 0.46 -3.18 -10.15
C SER A 229 1.82 -3.86 -10.26
N LYS A 230 2.92 -3.15 -10.00
CA LYS A 230 4.30 -3.61 -10.20
C LYS A 230 5.03 -3.94 -8.92
N TYR A 231 4.60 -3.39 -7.79
CA TYR A 231 5.37 -3.43 -6.55
C TYR A 231 4.62 -4.10 -5.42
N LEU A 232 5.24 -5.15 -4.89
CA LEU A 232 4.82 -5.85 -3.69
C LEU A 232 5.68 -5.37 -2.52
N PHE A 233 5.05 -4.70 -1.55
CA PHE A 233 5.70 -4.28 -0.32
C PHE A 233 5.47 -5.32 0.77
N TYR A 234 6.49 -5.61 1.58
CA TYR A 234 6.36 -6.53 2.70
C TYR A 234 7.14 -6.08 3.93
N TYR A 235 6.56 -6.33 5.09
CA TYR A 235 7.03 -5.79 6.35
C TYR A 235 6.73 -6.75 7.52
N GLY A 236 7.53 -6.64 8.58
CA GLY A 236 7.32 -7.37 9.82
C GLY A 236 7.58 -8.87 9.70
N GLY A 237 7.01 -9.59 10.67
CA GLY A 237 7.10 -11.03 10.82
C GLY A 237 8.29 -11.47 11.66
N ILE A 238 8.45 -12.78 11.75
CA ILE A 238 9.44 -13.45 12.61
C ILE A 238 10.31 -14.36 11.74
N ASP A 239 11.61 -14.33 11.94
CA ASP A 239 12.56 -15.21 11.26
C ASP A 239 12.65 -16.62 11.89
N SER A 240 13.52 -17.46 11.33
CA SER A 240 13.74 -18.84 11.81
C SER A 240 14.32 -18.93 13.23
N ASN A 241 14.96 -17.85 13.71
CA ASN A 241 15.57 -17.76 15.04
C ASN A 241 14.61 -17.15 16.06
N GLY A 242 13.39 -16.78 15.65
CA GLY A 242 12.42 -16.12 16.53
C GLY A 242 12.62 -14.60 16.63
N LYS A 243 13.54 -14.01 15.86
CA LYS A 243 13.76 -12.57 15.84
C LYS A 243 12.69 -11.89 14.99
N TYR A 244 12.13 -10.80 15.51
CA TYR A 244 11.20 -9.96 14.78
C TYR A 244 11.94 -9.10 13.77
N ILE A 245 11.37 -8.94 12.58
CA ILE A 245 11.97 -8.22 11.46
C ILE A 245 11.35 -6.81 11.41
N THR A 246 12.19 -5.79 11.38
CA THR A 246 11.76 -4.37 11.36
C THR A 246 12.02 -3.69 10.04
N GLU A 247 12.69 -4.37 9.12
CA GLU A 247 13.15 -3.81 7.85
C GLU A 247 12.13 -4.16 6.75
N PRO A 248 11.39 -3.15 6.23
CA PRO A 248 10.55 -3.37 5.07
C PRO A 248 11.39 -3.58 3.82
N GLN A 249 10.80 -4.31 2.89
CA GLN A 249 11.38 -4.55 1.58
C GLN A 249 10.29 -4.46 0.52
N ILE A 250 10.72 -4.24 -0.72
CA ILE A 250 9.84 -4.07 -1.87
C ILE A 250 10.36 -4.89 -3.04
N LEU A 251 9.50 -5.74 -3.58
CA LEU A 251 9.77 -6.56 -4.76
C LEU A 251 9.11 -5.92 -5.98
N ASN A 252 9.90 -5.62 -7.01
CA ASN A 252 9.36 -5.33 -8.33
C ASN A 252 8.97 -6.65 -9.01
N LEU A 253 7.68 -6.84 -9.27
CA LEU A 253 7.10 -8.07 -9.83
C LEU A 253 7.34 -8.21 -11.35
N GLU A 254 7.76 -7.15 -12.04
CA GLU A 254 8.11 -7.19 -13.46
C GLU A 254 9.59 -7.57 -13.66
N THR A 255 10.49 -6.96 -12.88
CA THR A 255 11.94 -7.21 -12.98
C THR A 255 12.45 -8.27 -12.01
N LEU A 256 11.62 -8.70 -11.06
CA LEU A 256 11.96 -9.59 -9.96
C LEU A 256 13.14 -9.10 -9.10
N LYS A 257 13.40 -7.79 -9.10
CA LYS A 257 14.42 -7.17 -8.28
C LYS A 257 13.85 -6.75 -6.94
N ASN A 258 14.48 -7.20 -5.85
CA ASN A 258 14.11 -6.87 -4.49
C ASN A 258 14.99 -5.72 -3.94
N TYR A 259 14.37 -4.80 -3.19
CA TYR A 259 15.03 -3.64 -2.61
C TYR A 259 14.73 -3.52 -1.12
N ASN A 260 15.72 -3.08 -0.34
CA ASN A 260 15.49 -2.61 1.03
C ASN A 260 14.80 -1.25 1.01
N VAL A 261 13.88 -1.03 1.95
CA VAL A 261 13.21 0.25 2.14
C VAL A 261 13.69 0.86 3.45
N GLU A 262 14.28 2.04 3.36
CA GLU A 262 14.65 2.82 4.55
C GLU A 262 13.42 3.52 5.11
N LEU A 263 13.24 3.43 6.43
CA LEU A 263 12.19 4.10 7.16
C LEU A 263 12.76 5.24 8.01
N GLN A 264 12.10 6.38 7.96
CA GLN A 264 12.34 7.50 8.85
C GLN A 264 11.09 7.81 9.66
N VAL A 265 11.22 7.92 10.98
CA VAL A 265 10.10 8.32 11.85
C VAL A 265 9.74 9.78 11.58
N ALA A 266 8.45 10.07 11.43
CA ALA A 266 7.95 11.43 11.22
C ALA A 266 8.40 12.39 12.33
N GLN A 267 8.77 13.62 11.95
CA GLN A 267 9.22 14.63 12.90
C GLN A 267 8.13 14.93 13.94
N LYS A 268 8.52 15.05 15.21
CA LYS A 268 7.60 15.26 16.37
C LYS A 268 6.67 14.08 16.66
N SER A 269 6.79 12.96 15.96
CA SER A 269 6.05 11.74 16.28
C SER A 269 6.64 11.05 17.51
N LYS A 270 5.77 10.48 18.35
CA LYS A 270 6.16 9.54 19.42
C LYS A 270 6.25 8.09 18.92
N ALA A 271 6.17 7.88 17.60
CA ALA A 271 6.27 6.56 17.00
C ALA A 271 7.67 5.98 17.18
N LYS A 272 7.72 4.66 17.36
CA LYS A 272 8.92 3.85 17.21
C LYS A 272 8.61 2.82 16.14
N ILE A 273 9.55 2.53 15.25
CA ILE A 273 9.42 1.41 14.33
C ILE A 273 9.37 0.15 15.19
N MET A 274 8.20 -0.49 15.23
CA MET A 274 7.94 -1.62 16.13
C MET A 274 8.29 -2.94 15.45
N PRO A 275 9.05 -3.83 16.11
CA PRO A 275 9.09 -5.23 15.73
C PRO A 275 7.70 -5.84 15.91
N VAL A 276 7.08 -6.30 14.83
CA VAL A 276 5.67 -6.73 14.84
C VAL A 276 5.41 -7.96 13.97
N ALA A 277 4.55 -8.86 14.45
CA ALA A 277 4.03 -10.04 13.74
C ALA A 277 2.54 -10.23 14.05
N TYR A 278 1.84 -11.06 13.27
CA TYR A 278 0.39 -11.31 13.44
C TYR A 278 -0.49 -10.06 13.36
N PHE A 279 0.03 -9.00 12.74
CA PHE A 279 -0.67 -7.75 12.45
C PHE A 279 -1.35 -7.84 11.09
N THR A 280 -2.09 -6.80 10.72
CA THR A 280 -2.65 -6.66 9.37
C THR A 280 -2.17 -5.37 8.71
N MET A 281 -2.10 -5.40 7.37
CA MET A 281 -1.59 -4.28 6.58
C MET A 281 -2.48 -4.05 5.35
N LYS A 282 -2.76 -2.79 5.01
CA LYS A 282 -3.46 -2.41 3.76
C LYS A 282 -2.88 -1.13 3.17
N ALA A 283 -2.67 -1.13 1.86
CA ALA A 283 -2.21 0.04 1.12
C ALA A 283 -3.41 0.85 0.58
N ILE A 284 -3.43 2.16 0.81
CA ILE A 284 -4.54 3.05 0.44
C ILE A 284 -3.96 4.33 -0.17
N PHE A 285 -4.30 4.58 -1.43
CA PHE A 285 -3.88 5.74 -2.21
C PHE A 285 -5.08 6.30 -2.99
N LYS A 286 -5.19 7.64 -3.08
CA LYS A 286 -6.18 8.44 -3.79
C LYS A 286 -5.98 8.38 -5.31
N SER A 287 -5.86 7.19 -5.89
CA SER A 287 -5.85 6.93 -7.35
C SER A 287 -4.78 7.62 -8.23
N GLU A 288 -4.12 8.70 -7.79
CA GLU A 288 -3.11 9.44 -8.55
C GLU A 288 -1.69 8.94 -8.27
N PHE A 289 -1.48 8.23 -7.15
CA PHE A 289 -0.23 7.51 -6.85
C PHE A 289 -0.15 6.14 -7.54
N THR A 290 -0.68 6.03 -8.77
CA THR A 290 -0.36 4.87 -9.61
C THR A 290 1.04 5.11 -10.16
N LEU A 291 2.05 4.44 -9.58
CA LEU A 291 3.36 4.26 -10.21
C LEU A 291 3.16 3.47 -11.53
N GLU A 292 2.77 4.26 -12.53
CA GLU A 292 2.56 4.08 -13.95
C GLU A 292 1.50 3.08 -14.47
N LYS A 293 0.76 3.58 -15.47
CA LYS A 293 -0.40 2.99 -16.13
C LYS A 293 -0.07 1.72 -16.92
N ILE A 294 -1.14 0.95 -17.12
CA ILE A 294 -1.38 -0.16 -18.06
C ILE A 294 -0.90 -1.53 -17.57
N TYR A 295 -1.80 -2.24 -16.88
CA TYR A 295 -2.47 -3.44 -17.43
C TYR A 295 -3.87 -3.53 -16.80
N THR A 296 -4.86 -3.76 -17.64
CA THR A 296 -6.28 -3.88 -17.29
C THR A 296 -6.49 -5.14 -16.43
N PRO A 297 -6.92 -5.04 -15.16
CA PRO A 297 -7.54 -6.17 -14.50
C PRO A 297 -8.94 -6.34 -15.09
N ILE A 298 -9.44 -7.57 -15.09
CA ILE A 298 -10.84 -7.92 -15.33
C ILE A 298 -11.75 -6.89 -14.65
N GLN A 299 -12.80 -6.44 -15.36
CA GLN A 299 -13.63 -5.29 -15.02
C GLN A 299 -14.21 -5.35 -13.59
N PHE A 300 -13.41 -4.95 -12.60
CA PHE A 300 -13.91 -4.42 -11.35
C PHE A 300 -14.40 -3.01 -11.66
N LYS A 301 -15.65 -2.70 -11.29
CA LYS A 301 -16.20 -1.34 -11.37
C LYS A 301 -15.09 -0.38 -10.93
N LYS A 302 -14.69 0.51 -11.84
CA LYS A 302 -13.64 1.49 -11.62
C LYS A 302 -14.12 2.43 -10.51
N TYR A 303 -13.94 2.05 -9.26
CA TYR A 303 -14.11 2.94 -8.12
C TYR A 303 -12.90 3.87 -8.15
N SER A 304 -12.93 4.87 -9.04
CA SER A 304 -12.18 6.10 -8.77
C SER A 304 -12.59 6.49 -7.36
N ILE A 305 -11.63 6.50 -6.43
CA ILE A 305 -11.88 6.94 -5.06
C ILE A 305 -12.21 8.43 -5.16
N LYS A 306 -13.49 8.73 -5.42
CA LYS A 306 -14.06 10.08 -5.40
C LYS A 306 -14.19 10.59 -3.96
N GLN A 307 -14.00 9.70 -2.98
CA GLN A 307 -14.13 10.01 -1.56
C GLN A 307 -12.76 10.42 -0.98
N PRO A 308 -12.66 11.56 -0.29
CA PRO A 308 -11.38 12.03 0.23
C PRO A 308 -10.85 11.08 1.32
N VAL A 309 -9.59 10.64 1.19
CA VAL A 309 -8.83 10.00 2.27
C VAL A 309 -8.02 11.07 3.01
N LYS A 310 -7.95 11.03 4.34
CA LYS A 310 -7.17 12.01 5.12
C LYS A 310 -5.67 11.81 4.93
N GLU A 311 -5.20 10.57 5.01
CA GLU A 311 -3.79 10.19 4.92
C GLU A 311 -3.60 9.05 3.92
N GLU A 312 -2.72 9.20 2.93
CA GLU A 312 -2.37 8.11 2.01
C GLU A 312 -1.16 7.34 2.51
N GLY A 313 -1.16 6.03 2.30
CA GLY A 313 -0.04 5.18 2.69
C GLY A 313 -0.44 3.75 2.97
N ILE A 314 0.49 3.05 3.61
CA ILE A 314 0.36 1.66 4.01
C ILE A 314 0.00 1.64 5.50
N TYR A 315 -1.26 1.34 5.77
CA TYR A 315 -1.81 1.24 7.12
C TYR A 315 -1.43 -0.10 7.75
N ILE A 316 -1.02 -0.07 9.00
CA ILE A 316 -0.59 -1.22 9.81
C ILE A 316 -1.38 -1.17 11.12
N PHE A 317 -2.06 -2.25 11.49
CA PHE A 317 -2.83 -2.30 12.74
C PHE A 317 -2.53 -3.54 13.59
N GLY A 318 -2.36 -3.30 14.90
CA GLY A 318 -2.30 -4.32 15.94
C GLY A 318 -1.10 -5.26 15.84
N GLY A 319 -1.31 -6.53 16.22
CA GLY A 319 -0.28 -7.58 16.23
C GLY A 319 0.43 -7.74 17.56
N LYS A 320 1.42 -8.64 17.58
CA LYS A 320 2.30 -8.90 18.73
C LYS A 320 3.66 -8.27 18.55
N ASN A 321 4.21 -7.75 19.64
CA ASN A 321 5.61 -7.32 19.70
C ASN A 321 6.55 -8.47 20.10
N GLU A 322 7.85 -8.19 20.15
CA GLU A 322 8.89 -9.15 20.55
C GLU A 322 8.72 -9.75 21.95
N ASN A 323 8.00 -9.06 22.85
CA ASN A 323 7.66 -9.55 24.19
C ASN A 323 6.37 -10.40 24.21
N GLY A 324 5.80 -10.70 23.04
CA GLY A 324 4.56 -11.46 22.89
C GLY A 324 3.29 -10.69 23.24
N LYS A 325 3.37 -9.39 23.54
CA LYS A 325 2.23 -8.57 23.95
C LYS A 325 1.48 -8.02 22.74
N ALA A 326 0.16 -8.16 22.77
CA ALA A 326 -0.73 -7.59 21.77
C ALA A 326 -0.80 -6.06 21.91
N ASN A 327 -1.08 -5.35 20.81
CA ASN A 327 -1.29 -3.91 20.80
C ASN A 327 -2.47 -3.53 19.89
N ASN A 328 -2.93 -2.27 19.96
CA ASN A 328 -3.95 -1.69 19.08
C ASN A 328 -3.44 -0.43 18.36
N TYR A 329 -2.13 -0.35 18.11
CA TYR A 329 -1.58 0.82 17.46
C TYR A 329 -1.92 0.82 15.97
N LEU A 330 -2.30 1.99 15.47
CA LEU A 330 -2.45 2.26 14.05
C LEU A 330 -1.22 3.03 13.58
N HIS A 331 -0.45 2.41 12.69
CA HIS A 331 0.71 3.02 12.06
C HIS A 331 0.46 3.24 10.58
N ILE A 332 1.20 4.16 10.00
CA ILE A 332 1.19 4.41 8.56
C ILE A 332 2.63 4.53 8.05
N ILE A 333 2.90 3.86 6.92
CA ILE A 333 4.11 4.08 6.13
C ILE A 333 3.71 4.86 4.89
N LYS A 334 4.23 6.08 4.73
CA LYS A 334 3.98 6.93 3.57
C LYS A 334 5.12 6.73 2.56
N PRO A 335 4.87 6.02 1.44
CA PRO A 335 5.86 5.92 0.38
C PRO A 335 6.02 7.26 -0.35
N GLY A 336 7.20 7.50 -0.91
CA GLY A 336 7.54 8.75 -1.57
C GLY A 336 9.00 8.75 -2.00
N GLN A 337 9.68 9.88 -1.87
CA GLN A 337 11.15 9.91 -1.95
C GLN A 337 11.72 9.21 -0.73
N ALA A 338 12.74 8.36 -0.93
CA ALA A 338 13.41 7.71 0.19
C ALA A 338 14.08 8.77 1.10
N PRO A 339 14.03 8.61 2.43
CA PRO A 339 13.43 7.49 3.16
C PRO A 339 11.90 7.56 3.26
N TYR A 340 11.23 6.41 3.36
CA TYR A 340 9.78 6.36 3.56
C TYR A 340 9.43 6.81 4.98
N ILE A 341 8.33 7.56 5.14
CA ILE A 341 7.97 8.11 6.44
C ILE A 341 7.11 7.12 7.22
N TYR A 342 7.55 6.75 8.41
CA TYR A 342 6.82 5.95 9.38
C TYR A 342 6.20 6.86 10.45
N ASP A 343 4.90 6.72 10.69
CA ASP A 343 4.20 7.49 11.71
C ASP A 343 3.17 6.65 12.48
N ARG A 344 2.77 7.14 13.66
CA ARG A 344 1.69 6.58 14.46
C ARG A 344 0.48 7.51 14.36
N LEU A 345 -0.59 6.98 13.80
CA LEU A 345 -1.88 7.66 13.80
C LEU A 345 -2.57 7.42 15.15
N VAL A 346 -3.22 8.46 15.68
CA VAL A 346 -4.05 8.37 16.89
C VAL A 346 -5.46 8.87 16.55
N PRO A 347 -6.24 8.10 15.77
CA PRO A 347 -7.63 8.46 15.46
C PRO A 347 -8.47 8.53 16.73
N GLU A 348 -9.46 9.43 16.74
CA GLU A 348 -10.44 9.51 17.83
C GLU A 348 -11.49 8.40 17.71
N GLY A 349 -12.42 8.34 18.68
CA GLY A 349 -13.58 7.45 18.65
C GLY A 349 -13.39 6.19 19.49
N GLN A 350 -13.91 5.06 19.00
CA GLN A 350 -13.94 3.77 19.69
C GLN A 350 -13.01 2.75 19.01
N PRO A 351 -11.68 2.84 19.24
CA PRO A 351 -10.73 1.91 18.62
C PRO A 351 -10.94 0.47 19.14
N PRO A 352 -10.52 -0.53 18.35
CA PRO A 352 -10.48 -1.90 18.85
C PRO A 352 -9.51 -2.03 20.04
N GLU A 353 -9.81 -2.96 20.94
CA GLU A 353 -8.85 -3.41 21.96
C GLU A 353 -7.57 -3.99 21.34
N ALA A 354 -6.49 -4.03 22.12
CA ALA A 354 -5.24 -4.65 21.72
C ALA A 354 -5.48 -6.09 21.27
N ARG A 355 -4.99 -6.44 20.07
CA ARG A 355 -5.30 -7.72 19.42
C ARG A 355 -4.28 -8.13 18.38
N TYR A 356 -4.22 -9.42 18.10
CA TYR A 356 -3.44 -10.00 17.01
C TYR A 356 -4.25 -11.10 16.30
N GLY A 357 -3.81 -11.51 15.10
CA GLY A 357 -4.53 -12.52 14.30
C GLY A 357 -5.95 -12.11 13.90
N HIS A 358 -6.24 -10.81 13.87
CA HIS A 358 -7.48 -10.24 13.35
C HIS A 358 -7.40 -10.08 11.82
N SER A 359 -8.52 -9.76 11.18
CA SER A 359 -8.52 -9.26 9.79
C SER A 359 -8.73 -7.76 9.76
N MET A 360 -8.18 -7.12 8.73
CA MET A 360 -8.45 -5.72 8.36
C MET A 360 -8.62 -5.66 6.85
N ASP A 361 -9.76 -5.16 6.37
CA ASP A 361 -10.08 -5.06 4.94
C ASP A 361 -10.50 -3.65 4.55
N TYR A 362 -10.03 -3.18 3.39
CA TYR A 362 -10.35 -1.83 2.90
C TYR A 362 -11.63 -1.85 2.07
N CYS A 363 -12.73 -1.39 2.67
CA CYS A 363 -14.02 -1.29 2.00
C CYS A 363 -14.10 0.00 1.16
N HIS A 364 -13.94 -0.14 -0.16
CA HIS A 364 -13.91 0.99 -1.10
C HIS A 364 -15.19 1.83 -1.09
N SER A 365 -16.36 1.20 -1.03
CA SER A 365 -17.65 1.89 -1.04
C SER A 365 -17.87 2.75 0.21
N LEU A 366 -17.34 2.31 1.35
CA LEU A 366 -17.39 3.03 2.64
C LEU A 366 -16.21 3.99 2.84
N ASN A 367 -15.19 3.92 1.99
CA ASN A 367 -13.88 4.54 2.19
C ASN A 367 -13.36 4.33 3.62
N SER A 368 -13.36 3.07 4.07
CA SER A 368 -13.09 2.74 5.47
C SER A 368 -12.30 1.44 5.59
N LEU A 369 -11.45 1.34 6.62
CA LEU A 369 -10.86 0.06 7.03
C LEU A 369 -11.81 -0.63 8.00
N VAL A 370 -12.14 -1.89 7.73
CA VAL A 370 -13.02 -2.72 8.56
C VAL A 370 -12.18 -3.79 9.25
N ILE A 371 -12.21 -3.83 10.57
CA ILE A 371 -11.51 -4.79 11.40
C ILE A 371 -12.50 -5.79 11.98
N TYR A 372 -12.13 -7.07 11.96
CA TYR A 372 -12.92 -8.13 12.56
C TYR A 372 -12.04 -9.11 13.36
N GLY A 373 -12.51 -9.42 14.55
CA GLY A 373 -11.99 -10.50 15.41
C GLY A 373 -10.57 -10.28 15.89
N GLY A 374 -9.81 -11.37 15.96
CA GLY A 374 -8.50 -11.47 16.61
C GLY A 374 -8.60 -11.94 18.05
N CYS A 375 -7.45 -12.01 18.71
CA CYS A 375 -7.38 -12.42 20.11
C CYS A 375 -6.38 -11.60 20.91
N ASN A 376 -6.49 -11.70 22.23
CA ASN A 376 -5.56 -11.17 23.20
C ASN A 376 -5.61 -12.03 24.47
N GLU A 377 -4.54 -12.77 24.75
CA GLU A 377 -4.51 -13.67 25.92
C GLU A 377 -4.50 -12.93 27.26
N ASP A 378 -4.12 -11.65 27.27
CA ASP A 378 -4.15 -10.82 28.47
C ASP A 378 -5.54 -10.17 28.70
N SER A 379 -6.50 -10.36 27.79
CA SER A 379 -7.86 -9.82 27.92
C SER A 379 -8.79 -10.81 28.62
N SER A 380 -9.79 -10.28 29.32
CA SER A 380 -10.90 -11.07 29.87
C SER A 380 -11.71 -11.80 28.79
N ASN A 381 -11.75 -11.25 27.57
CA ASN A 381 -12.32 -11.89 26.40
C ASN A 381 -11.19 -12.25 25.42
N VAL A 382 -10.77 -13.51 25.44
CA VAL A 382 -9.58 -13.95 24.69
C VAL A 382 -9.79 -13.84 23.18
N TYR A 383 -10.98 -14.14 22.65
CA TYR A 383 -11.26 -14.10 21.21
C TYR A 383 -12.38 -13.11 20.91
N PHE A 384 -12.09 -12.12 20.09
CA PHE A 384 -13.02 -11.06 19.76
C PHE A 384 -13.96 -11.48 18.62
N ASN A 385 -15.22 -11.05 18.71
CA ASN A 385 -16.25 -11.11 17.67
C ASN A 385 -16.81 -9.72 17.35
N ASP A 386 -16.07 -8.66 17.65
CA ASP A 386 -16.48 -7.30 17.35
C ASP A 386 -16.08 -6.89 15.93
N VAL A 387 -16.79 -5.90 15.40
CA VAL A 387 -16.46 -5.20 14.16
C VAL A 387 -16.18 -3.75 14.49
N HIS A 388 -15.05 -3.26 14.02
CA HIS A 388 -14.68 -1.85 14.11
C HIS A 388 -14.42 -1.29 12.72
N ILE A 389 -14.83 -0.05 12.49
CA ILE A 389 -14.65 0.65 11.23
C ILE A 389 -13.86 1.93 11.48
N LEU A 390 -12.75 2.11 10.77
CA LEU A 390 -12.02 3.37 10.70
C LEU A 390 -12.45 4.11 9.45
N ASP A 391 -13.19 5.20 9.63
CA ASP A 391 -13.46 6.13 8.54
C ASP A 391 -12.15 6.84 8.14
N LEU A 392 -11.74 6.70 6.87
CA LEU A 392 -10.47 7.22 6.40
C LEU A 392 -10.53 8.69 6.01
N GLN A 393 -11.71 9.26 5.81
CA GLN A 393 -11.88 10.69 5.54
C GLN A 393 -11.65 11.51 6.82
N TYR A 394 -12.16 11.02 7.94
CA TYR A 394 -12.07 11.73 9.22
C TYR A 394 -10.97 11.20 10.14
N LEU A 395 -10.47 9.98 9.89
CA LEU A 395 -9.70 9.18 10.85
C LEU A 395 -10.47 9.08 12.17
N LEU A 396 -11.61 8.42 12.12
CA LEU A 396 -12.50 8.21 13.27
C LEU A 396 -12.89 6.74 13.39
N TRP A 397 -12.67 6.16 14.56
CA TRP A 397 -13.09 4.80 14.87
C TRP A 397 -14.54 4.72 15.33
N CYS A 398 -15.28 3.77 14.76
CA CYS A 398 -16.61 3.39 15.21
C CYS A 398 -16.63 1.90 15.55
N LYS A 399 -17.09 1.54 16.75
CA LYS A 399 -17.51 0.16 17.02
C LYS A 399 -18.90 -0.03 16.42
N VAL A 400 -19.11 -1.12 15.71
CA VAL A 400 -20.35 -1.36 14.98
C VAL A 400 -21.07 -2.57 15.55
N GLU A 401 -22.37 -2.41 15.78
CA GLU A 401 -23.25 -3.52 16.10
C GLU A 401 -23.53 -4.35 14.84
N VAL A 402 -23.35 -5.66 14.97
CA VAL A 402 -23.54 -6.59 13.86
C VAL A 402 -24.87 -7.28 14.02
N GLN A 403 -25.73 -7.16 13.01
CA GLN A 403 -27.04 -7.77 12.95
C GLN A 403 -26.97 -9.16 12.34
N GLY A 404 -27.95 -10.03 12.65
CA GLY A 404 -28.02 -11.39 12.12
C GLY A 404 -27.78 -12.46 13.18
N PRO A 405 -27.54 -13.73 12.77
CA PRO A 405 -27.28 -14.83 13.70
C PRO A 405 -26.04 -14.57 14.56
N GLN A 406 -26.08 -15.06 15.81
CA GLN A 406 -24.94 -15.01 16.72
C GLN A 406 -23.71 -15.67 16.07
N PHE A 407 -22.55 -15.02 16.19
CA PHE A 407 -21.28 -15.54 15.69
C PHE A 407 -20.20 -15.47 16.77
N SER A 408 -19.33 -16.48 16.75
CA SER A 408 -18.25 -16.68 17.72
C SER A 408 -17.03 -15.81 17.41
N GLY A 409 -16.34 -15.43 18.48
CA GLY A 409 -15.04 -14.77 18.36
C GLY A 409 -14.01 -15.70 17.77
N ARG A 410 -13.14 -15.15 16.91
CA ARG A 410 -12.11 -15.94 16.23
C ARG A 410 -10.85 -15.16 15.95
N ALA A 411 -9.75 -15.88 15.82
CA ALA A 411 -8.45 -15.35 15.44
C ALA A 411 -7.73 -16.27 14.44
N MET A 412 -6.66 -15.78 13.83
CA MET A 412 -5.85 -16.50 12.84
C MET A 412 -6.66 -17.00 11.63
N HIS A 413 -7.83 -16.40 11.39
CA HIS A 413 -8.62 -16.58 10.18
C HIS A 413 -8.01 -15.81 9.02
N CYS A 414 -8.51 -16.10 7.83
CA CYS A 414 -8.21 -15.31 6.64
C CYS A 414 -9.49 -14.61 6.17
N SER A 415 -9.32 -13.47 5.50
CA SER A 415 -10.44 -12.73 4.94
C SER A 415 -10.08 -12.07 3.62
N THR A 416 -11.12 -11.74 2.86
CA THR A 416 -11.00 -10.92 1.66
C THR A 416 -12.29 -10.15 1.41
N LEU A 417 -12.18 -8.95 0.86
CA LEU A 417 -13.33 -8.14 0.47
C LEU A 417 -13.70 -8.46 -0.98
N VAL A 418 -14.99 -8.70 -1.21
CA VAL A 418 -15.60 -8.73 -2.55
C VAL A 418 -16.73 -7.72 -2.55
N ASP A 419 -16.63 -6.72 -3.42
CA ASP A 419 -17.55 -5.58 -3.47
C ASP A 419 -17.68 -4.87 -2.10
N ASP A 420 -18.79 -5.14 -1.39
CA ASP A 420 -19.15 -4.59 -0.08
C ASP A 420 -19.25 -5.67 1.01
N LYS A 421 -18.79 -6.90 0.72
CA LYS A 421 -18.88 -8.07 1.61
C LYS A 421 -17.49 -8.58 1.96
N ILE A 422 -17.25 -8.76 3.25
CA ILE A 422 -16.01 -9.37 3.75
C ILE A 422 -16.28 -10.85 3.97
N PHE A 423 -15.60 -11.70 3.21
CA PHE A 423 -15.62 -13.14 3.38
C PHE A 423 -14.57 -13.53 4.40
N ILE A 424 -14.94 -14.33 5.39
CA ILE A 424 -14.07 -14.78 6.48
C ILE A 424 -14.07 -16.32 6.47
N PHE A 425 -12.88 -16.91 6.51
CA PHE A 425 -12.72 -18.36 6.52
C PHE A 425 -11.70 -18.83 7.57
N GLY A 426 -12.05 -19.92 8.24
CA GLY A 426 -11.17 -20.61 9.18
C GLY A 426 -10.92 -19.84 10.48
N GLY A 427 -9.72 -20.01 11.01
CA GLY A 427 -9.30 -19.49 12.30
C GLY A 427 -9.65 -20.41 13.47
N ILE A 428 -9.25 -19.96 14.66
CA ILE A 428 -9.48 -20.61 15.95
C ILE A 428 -10.59 -19.85 16.67
N GLN A 429 -11.51 -20.58 17.29
CA GLN A 429 -12.59 -20.05 18.12
C GLN A 429 -12.67 -20.85 19.43
N ILE A 430 -13.25 -20.26 20.48
CA ILE A 430 -13.63 -21.04 21.68
C ILE A 430 -14.80 -21.94 21.31
N LYS A 431 -14.77 -23.19 21.81
CA LYS A 431 -15.86 -24.16 21.64
C LYS A 431 -17.06 -23.82 22.49
#